data_AF-A0A246UAS7-F1
#
_entry.id   AF-A0A246UAS7-F1
#
_cell.length_a   1.000
_cell.length_b   1.000
_cell.length_c   1.000
_cell.angle_alpha   90.00
_cell.angle_beta   90.00
_cell.angle_gamma   90.00
#
_symmetry.space_group_name_H-M   'P 1'
#
loop_
_entity.id
_entity.type
_entity.pdbx_description
1 polymer ?
#
loop_
_entity_poly.entity_id
_entity_poly.type
_entity_poly.pdbx_seq_one_letter_code
_entity_poly.pdbx_strand_id
1 'polypeptide(L)'
;MLLIMTDDQGFGAPSTFGGVIPTPAMDRIAKQGLRFTNFHSTSLCSPTRAALITGRNHHSVGFGVVGELATGYSGYDSIIPIEKGTILKENGYATSWFGKDHSTPYYQSSQAGPFNQWPNCMGFDYFYGFVGGDASQWQPNLFRNTTAIYPFEGNPGWNMETAMADEAIGYIKQLKEVAPGKPWLVYYVPGATHAPHHPTPEWIKKIGDMHLFDDDWNKLRETIFGTEFTYPGELTGVPASAAPDILNKSYTITADIEIPEGGADGMIVTQGGRFGGYGLFLSRGDFGVGRGRVVYLYNLLDLKRTMWEGPELEAGKHTVVFDYKTTGTELGTGGTGVLSVDGKQVATNSLEHGIPVTCPEDETFDIGQGTRTSVELLEYRYDTPFKFTGKIDKLTFKLGRSNQ
;
A
#
# COMPACT_ATOMS: atom_id res chain seq x y z
N MET A 1 -13.22 -15.42 -15.78
CA MET A 1 -12.49 -14.40 -15.02
C MET A 1 -12.63 -14.74 -13.54
N LEU A 2 -11.50 -14.83 -12.84
CA LEU A 2 -11.47 -15.02 -11.39
C LEU A 2 -10.85 -13.77 -10.78
N LEU A 3 -11.58 -13.09 -9.91
CA LEU A 3 -11.10 -11.94 -9.15
C LEU A 3 -11.10 -12.32 -7.67
N ILE A 4 -9.93 -12.31 -7.04
CA ILE A 4 -9.78 -12.62 -5.61
C ILE A 4 -9.45 -11.32 -4.87
N MET A 5 -10.20 -11.03 -3.81
CA MET A 5 -9.92 -9.92 -2.88
C MET A 5 -9.76 -10.48 -1.47
N THR A 6 -8.64 -10.21 -0.83
CA THR A 6 -8.40 -10.56 0.59
C THR A 6 -8.81 -9.40 1.49
N ASP A 7 -9.23 -9.70 2.72
CA ASP A 7 -9.69 -8.70 3.68
C ASP A 7 -8.60 -8.45 4.75
N ASP A 8 -8.21 -7.18 4.93
CA ASP A 8 -7.18 -6.71 5.87
C ASP A 8 -5.79 -7.37 5.74
N GLN A 9 -5.44 -7.84 4.55
CA GLN A 9 -4.12 -8.41 4.32
C GLN A 9 -3.08 -7.32 4.13
N GLY A 10 -2.13 -7.21 5.07
CA GLY A 10 -1.01 -6.28 4.96
C GLY A 10 -0.08 -6.58 3.77
N PHE A 11 0.43 -5.54 3.12
CA PHE A 11 1.30 -5.67 1.94
C PHE A 11 2.54 -6.55 2.19
N GLY A 12 3.21 -6.35 3.34
CA GLY A 12 4.40 -7.11 3.74
C GLY A 12 4.13 -8.42 4.48
N ALA A 13 2.88 -8.88 4.56
CA ALA A 13 2.54 -10.14 5.21
C ALA A 13 2.85 -11.39 4.33
N PRO A 14 2.36 -11.48 3.08
CA PRO A 14 2.57 -12.66 2.25
C PRO A 14 3.96 -12.70 1.59
N SER A 15 4.52 -13.90 1.41
CA SER A 15 5.78 -14.13 0.68
C SER A 15 5.79 -13.57 -0.75
N THR A 16 4.61 -13.42 -1.35
CA THR A 16 4.43 -12.89 -2.71
C THR A 16 4.94 -11.45 -2.88
N PHE A 17 4.96 -10.69 -1.78
CA PHE A 17 5.41 -9.29 -1.72
C PHE A 17 6.55 -9.08 -0.70
N GLY A 18 7.31 -10.13 -0.37
CA GLY A 18 8.47 -10.06 0.52
C GLY A 18 8.19 -10.38 1.99
N GLY A 19 6.95 -10.73 2.33
CA GLY A 19 6.58 -11.13 3.68
C GLY A 19 7.09 -12.51 4.09
N VAL A 20 7.05 -12.79 5.39
CA VAL A 20 7.52 -14.09 5.93
C VAL A 20 6.48 -15.19 5.83
N ILE A 21 5.19 -14.86 5.68
CA ILE A 21 4.10 -15.85 5.68
C ILE A 21 4.07 -16.58 4.33
N PRO A 22 4.28 -17.91 4.29
CA PRO A 22 4.35 -18.64 3.04
C PRO A 22 2.99 -18.69 2.33
N THR A 23 2.92 -18.18 1.10
CA THR A 23 1.72 -18.21 0.24
C THR A 23 2.01 -18.91 -1.10
N PRO A 24 2.36 -20.21 -1.12
CA PRO A 24 2.89 -20.89 -2.31
C PRO A 24 1.96 -20.88 -3.53
N ALA A 25 0.64 -20.88 -3.31
CA ALA A 25 -0.34 -20.77 -4.40
C ALA A 25 -0.33 -19.38 -5.05
N MET A 26 -0.24 -18.31 -4.25
CA MET A 26 -0.12 -16.93 -4.73
C MET A 26 1.25 -16.68 -5.35
N ASP A 27 2.33 -17.21 -4.76
CA ASP A 27 3.69 -17.11 -5.30
C ASP A 27 3.79 -17.72 -6.70
N ARG A 28 3.13 -18.86 -6.93
CA ARG A 28 3.08 -19.49 -8.26
C ARG A 28 2.42 -18.58 -9.29
N ILE A 29 1.30 -17.93 -8.93
CA ILE A 29 0.58 -17.01 -9.82
C ILE A 29 1.45 -15.78 -10.11
N ALA A 30 2.03 -15.18 -9.07
CA ALA A 30 2.86 -14.00 -9.20
C ALA A 30 4.13 -14.23 -10.04
N LYS A 31 4.75 -15.41 -9.95
CA LYS A 31 5.90 -15.81 -10.79
C LYS A 31 5.56 -15.96 -12.28
N GLN A 32 4.30 -16.22 -12.60
CA GLN A 32 3.81 -16.40 -13.98
C GLN A 32 3.03 -15.19 -14.50
N GLY A 33 2.90 -14.14 -13.70
CA GLY A 33 2.08 -12.99 -13.98
C GLY A 33 2.79 -11.67 -13.69
N LEU A 34 1.98 -10.64 -13.46
CA LEU A 34 2.45 -9.30 -13.09
C LEU A 34 2.16 -9.04 -11.61
N ARG A 35 3.09 -8.34 -10.96
CA ARG A 35 2.90 -7.79 -9.61
C ARG A 35 2.85 -6.28 -9.72
N PHE A 36 1.88 -5.67 -9.06
CA PHE A 36 1.74 -4.22 -8.98
C PHE A 36 2.22 -3.75 -7.61
N THR A 37 3.23 -2.89 -7.59
CA THR A 37 3.75 -2.25 -6.37
C THR A 37 3.21 -0.82 -6.19
N ASN A 38 2.43 -0.35 -7.16
CA ASN A 38 1.76 0.95 -7.17
C ASN A 38 0.26 0.74 -7.49
N PHE A 39 -0.43 0.04 -6.59
CA PHE A 39 -1.87 -0.26 -6.68
C PHE A 39 -2.54 0.23 -5.40
N HIS A 40 -3.67 0.94 -5.55
CA HIS A 40 -4.33 1.61 -4.44
C HIS A 40 -5.78 1.15 -4.31
N SER A 41 -6.16 0.78 -3.08
CA SER A 41 -7.54 0.73 -2.61
C SER A 41 -7.91 2.02 -1.89
N THR A 42 -9.11 2.12 -1.34
CA THR A 42 -9.39 3.13 -0.32
C THR A 42 -8.83 2.65 1.03
N SER A 43 -8.98 3.46 2.08
CA SER A 43 -8.54 3.12 3.44
C SER A 43 -9.45 2.15 4.19
N LEU A 44 -10.63 1.80 3.65
CA LEU A 44 -11.64 0.99 4.33
C LEU A 44 -12.32 -0.01 3.39
N CYS A 45 -12.87 -1.08 3.98
CA CYS A 45 -13.49 -2.22 3.30
C CYS A 45 -14.71 -1.83 2.43
N SER A 46 -15.83 -1.34 3.00
CA SER A 46 -17.03 -0.99 2.21
C SER A 46 -16.72 0.03 1.10
N PRO A 47 -15.97 1.13 1.37
CA PRO A 47 -15.61 2.07 0.33
C PRO A 47 -14.78 1.47 -0.82
N THR A 48 -13.82 0.59 -0.53
CA THR A 48 -13.04 -0.12 -1.56
C THR A 48 -13.93 -1.02 -2.41
N ARG A 49 -14.84 -1.77 -1.77
CA ARG A 49 -15.74 -2.72 -2.44
C ARG A 49 -16.74 -1.99 -3.33
N ALA A 50 -17.34 -0.91 -2.84
CA ALA A 50 -18.23 -0.06 -3.61
C ALA A 50 -17.50 0.55 -4.82
N ALA A 51 -16.28 1.07 -4.64
CA ALA A 51 -15.48 1.59 -5.75
C ALA A 51 -15.13 0.50 -6.78
N LEU A 52 -14.77 -0.70 -6.33
CA LEU A 52 -14.43 -1.82 -7.20
C LEU A 52 -15.61 -2.29 -8.06
N ILE A 53 -16.80 -2.46 -7.47
CA ILE A 53 -17.96 -2.98 -8.22
C ILE A 53 -18.59 -1.93 -9.13
N THR A 54 -18.43 -0.64 -8.84
CA THR A 54 -18.99 0.45 -9.64
C THR A 54 -18.00 1.10 -10.61
N GLY A 55 -16.69 0.97 -10.37
CA GLY A 55 -15.66 1.73 -11.07
C GLY A 55 -15.69 3.23 -10.78
N ARG A 56 -16.34 3.66 -9.69
CA ARG A 56 -16.54 5.07 -9.31
C ARG A 56 -15.83 5.39 -7.99
N ASN A 57 -15.64 6.69 -7.72
CA ASN A 57 -15.22 7.13 -6.40
C ASN A 57 -16.29 6.76 -5.35
N HIS A 58 -15.86 6.20 -4.22
CA HIS A 58 -16.74 5.66 -3.18
C HIS A 58 -17.68 6.71 -2.56
N HIS A 59 -17.28 7.98 -2.46
CA HIS A 59 -18.17 9.07 -2.02
C HIS A 59 -19.30 9.35 -3.02
N SER A 60 -19.04 9.19 -4.32
CA SER A 60 -20.05 9.43 -5.36
C SER A 60 -21.12 8.33 -5.43
N VAL A 61 -20.91 7.20 -4.75
CA VAL A 61 -21.80 6.04 -4.75
C VAL A 61 -22.32 5.69 -3.35
N GLY A 62 -22.32 6.64 -2.42
CA GLY A 62 -22.94 6.49 -1.09
C GLY A 62 -22.05 5.88 0.00
N PHE A 63 -20.84 5.45 -0.34
CA PHE A 63 -19.91 4.76 0.56
C PHE A 63 -18.71 5.62 0.95
N GLY A 64 -18.96 6.81 1.52
CA GLY A 64 -17.93 7.66 2.12
C GLY A 64 -17.30 7.07 3.39
N VAL A 65 -17.98 6.10 4.02
CA VAL A 65 -17.55 5.36 5.22
C VAL A 65 -18.11 3.93 5.15
N VAL A 66 -17.78 3.08 6.13
CA VAL A 66 -18.35 1.73 6.26
C VAL A 66 -19.88 1.78 6.46
N GLY A 67 -20.59 0.77 5.97
CA GLY A 67 -22.06 0.76 5.94
C GLY A 67 -22.72 0.82 7.33
N GLU A 68 -22.02 0.41 8.37
CA GLU A 68 -22.43 0.50 9.78
C GLU A 68 -22.50 1.95 10.28
N LEU A 69 -21.78 2.88 9.63
CA LEU A 69 -21.74 4.30 9.97
C LEU A 69 -22.49 5.17 8.96
N ALA A 70 -23.42 4.56 8.20
CA ALA A 70 -24.24 5.28 7.24
C ALA A 70 -25.04 6.42 7.91
N THR A 71 -25.20 7.53 7.19
CA THR A 71 -25.95 8.72 7.61
C THR A 71 -26.95 9.14 6.53
N GLY A 72 -27.77 10.16 6.77
CA GLY A 72 -28.66 10.72 5.74
C GLY A 72 -27.97 11.69 4.78
N TYR A 73 -26.66 11.94 4.91
CA TYR A 73 -25.95 12.90 4.08
C TYR A 73 -25.51 12.27 2.75
N SER A 74 -25.56 13.08 1.69
CA SER A 74 -25.14 12.68 0.34
C SER A 74 -23.73 12.09 0.35
N GLY A 75 -23.58 10.90 -0.22
CA GLY A 75 -22.32 10.18 -0.29
C GLY A 75 -21.96 9.36 0.95
N TYR A 76 -22.81 9.34 1.97
CA TYR A 76 -22.63 8.59 3.22
C TYR A 76 -23.87 7.75 3.58
N ASP A 77 -24.84 7.59 2.68
CA ASP A 77 -26.11 6.88 2.90
C ASP A 77 -26.06 5.37 2.66
N SER A 78 -24.92 4.87 2.16
CA SER A 78 -24.71 3.47 1.76
C SER A 78 -25.70 2.97 0.69
N ILE A 79 -26.24 3.88 -0.12
CA ILE A 79 -27.12 3.52 -1.24
C ILE A 79 -26.35 3.68 -2.54
N ILE A 80 -25.99 2.56 -3.17
CA ILE A 80 -25.38 2.61 -4.50
C ILE A 80 -26.48 2.98 -5.51
N PRO A 81 -26.27 4.03 -6.32
CA PRO A 81 -27.22 4.45 -7.35
C PRO A 81 -27.40 3.39 -8.45
N ILE A 82 -28.40 3.58 -9.32
CA ILE A 82 -28.83 2.58 -10.32
C ILE A 82 -27.75 2.29 -11.38
N GLU A 83 -26.77 3.17 -11.58
CA GLU A 83 -25.57 2.92 -12.42
C GLU A 83 -24.62 1.92 -11.74
N LYS A 84 -25.03 0.65 -11.72
CA LYS A 84 -24.40 -0.47 -11.00
C LYS A 84 -23.40 -1.24 -11.87
N GLY A 85 -22.62 -2.12 -11.24
CA GLY A 85 -21.69 -3.06 -11.89
C GLY A 85 -22.36 -4.19 -12.70
N THR A 86 -23.37 -3.92 -13.51
CA THR A 86 -24.15 -4.92 -14.26
C THR A 86 -23.56 -5.30 -15.61
N ILE A 87 -22.55 -4.54 -16.10
CA ILE A 87 -22.02 -4.62 -17.46
C ILE A 87 -21.65 -6.06 -17.87
N LEU A 88 -20.97 -6.82 -17.00
CA LEU A 88 -20.55 -8.18 -17.35
C LEU A 88 -21.73 -9.13 -17.53
N LYS A 89 -22.74 -9.04 -16.66
CA LYS A 89 -23.97 -9.82 -16.75
C LYS A 89 -24.74 -9.47 -18.03
N GLU A 90 -24.86 -8.18 -18.35
CA GLU A 90 -25.49 -7.69 -19.57
C GLU A 90 -24.76 -8.13 -20.85
N ASN A 91 -23.46 -8.42 -20.75
CA ASN A 91 -22.63 -8.95 -21.84
C ASN A 91 -22.46 -10.48 -21.79
N GLY A 92 -23.39 -11.19 -21.14
CA GLY A 92 -23.52 -12.64 -21.24
C GLY A 92 -22.64 -13.46 -20.28
N TYR A 93 -21.94 -12.82 -19.34
CA TYR A 93 -21.20 -13.55 -18.31
C TYR A 93 -22.14 -14.17 -17.30
N ALA A 94 -21.84 -15.40 -16.85
CA ALA A 94 -22.36 -15.92 -15.59
C ALA A 94 -21.58 -15.26 -14.44
N THR A 95 -22.23 -14.40 -13.66
CA THR A 95 -21.57 -13.63 -12.61
C THR A 95 -21.87 -14.24 -11.24
N SER A 96 -20.85 -14.40 -10.40
CA SER A 96 -20.99 -15.01 -9.09
C SER A 96 -20.07 -14.37 -8.06
N TRP A 97 -20.56 -14.22 -6.83
CA TRP A 97 -19.83 -13.65 -5.71
C TRP A 97 -19.82 -14.64 -4.53
N PHE A 98 -18.63 -14.99 -4.08
CA PHE A 98 -18.40 -15.83 -2.91
C PHE A 98 -17.74 -15.02 -1.80
N GLY A 99 -18.35 -14.98 -0.62
CA GLY A 99 -17.79 -14.40 0.60
C GLY A 99 -18.34 -13.03 0.99
N LYS A 100 -17.48 -12.14 1.50
CA LYS A 100 -17.88 -10.84 2.08
C LYS A 100 -18.43 -9.91 1.00
N ASP A 101 -19.63 -9.40 1.20
CA ASP A 101 -20.22 -8.32 0.40
C ASP A 101 -19.83 -6.95 0.94
N HIS A 102 -20.35 -6.59 2.12
CA HIS A 102 -20.13 -5.31 2.81
C HIS A 102 -20.40 -4.05 1.96
N SER A 103 -21.23 -4.19 0.92
CA SER A 103 -21.73 -3.09 0.09
C SER A 103 -23.27 -3.00 0.10
N THR A 104 -23.94 -3.93 0.80
CA THR A 104 -25.36 -3.79 1.16
C THR A 104 -25.48 -2.79 2.34
N PRO A 105 -26.36 -1.78 2.27
CA PRO A 105 -26.62 -0.88 3.40
C PRO A 105 -27.04 -1.68 4.63
N TYR A 106 -26.35 -1.44 5.75
CA TYR A 106 -26.49 -2.26 6.96
C TYR A 106 -27.93 -2.37 7.48
N TYR A 107 -28.70 -1.28 7.35
CA TYR A 107 -30.12 -1.22 7.73
C TYR A 107 -31.07 -1.98 6.77
N GLN A 108 -30.56 -2.52 5.65
CA GLN A 108 -31.27 -3.40 4.72
C GLN A 108 -30.70 -4.84 4.69
N SER A 109 -29.73 -5.14 5.55
CA SER A 109 -29.05 -6.44 5.64
C SER A 109 -29.86 -7.45 6.44
N SER A 110 -31.11 -7.69 6.03
CA SER A 110 -31.99 -8.68 6.66
C SER A 110 -32.86 -9.42 5.63
N GLN A 111 -33.46 -10.52 6.08
CA GLN A 111 -34.41 -11.32 5.30
C GLN A 111 -35.73 -10.59 4.98
N ALA A 112 -35.97 -9.42 5.58
CA ALA A 112 -37.18 -8.63 5.29
C ALA A 112 -37.12 -7.90 3.93
N GLY A 113 -35.97 -7.89 3.26
CA GLY A 113 -35.74 -7.08 2.06
C GLY A 113 -35.43 -5.61 2.38
N PRO A 114 -35.39 -4.71 1.37
CA PRO A 114 -35.92 -4.86 0.00
C PRO A 114 -35.01 -5.59 -1.01
N PHE A 115 -33.89 -6.18 -0.61
CA PHE A 115 -32.93 -6.94 -1.46
C PHE A 115 -32.34 -6.22 -2.69
N ASN A 116 -32.79 -5.00 -3.00
CA ASN A 116 -32.41 -4.24 -4.19
C ASN A 116 -30.95 -3.75 -4.17
N GLN A 117 -30.32 -3.74 -3.00
CA GLN A 117 -28.90 -3.40 -2.79
C GLN A 117 -28.03 -4.64 -2.54
N TRP A 118 -28.59 -5.86 -2.59
CA TRP A 118 -27.85 -7.10 -2.37
C TRP A 118 -27.10 -7.54 -3.63
N PRO A 119 -26.06 -8.39 -3.53
CA PRO A 119 -25.27 -8.86 -4.67
C PRO A 119 -26.10 -9.30 -5.89
N ASN A 120 -27.19 -10.04 -5.66
CA ASN A 120 -28.07 -10.52 -6.72
C ASN A 120 -28.71 -9.40 -7.56
N CYS A 121 -28.95 -8.24 -6.94
CA CYS A 121 -29.49 -7.02 -7.56
C CYS A 121 -28.39 -6.03 -7.98
N MET A 122 -27.12 -6.39 -7.81
CA MET A 122 -25.93 -5.61 -8.15
C MET A 122 -25.12 -6.20 -9.31
N GLY A 123 -25.73 -7.10 -10.09
CA GLY A 123 -25.09 -7.68 -11.29
C GLY A 123 -24.51 -9.07 -11.09
N PHE A 124 -24.71 -9.71 -9.94
CA PHE A 124 -24.31 -11.09 -9.69
C PHE A 124 -25.49 -12.05 -9.84
N ASP A 125 -25.37 -13.12 -10.63
CA ASP A 125 -26.42 -14.14 -10.75
C ASP A 125 -26.48 -15.04 -9.51
N TYR A 126 -25.33 -15.28 -8.89
CA TYR A 126 -25.18 -16.15 -7.72
C TYR A 126 -24.42 -15.46 -6.59
N PHE A 127 -24.88 -15.63 -5.35
CA PHE A 127 -24.17 -15.19 -4.16
C PHE A 127 -24.10 -16.33 -3.13
N TYR A 128 -22.94 -16.52 -2.52
CA TYR A 128 -22.76 -17.40 -1.37
C TYR A 128 -21.80 -16.72 -0.39
N GLY A 129 -22.29 -16.22 0.72
CA GLY A 129 -21.47 -15.39 1.59
C GLY A 129 -22.25 -14.65 2.66
N PHE A 130 -21.69 -13.55 3.15
CA PHE A 130 -22.29 -12.73 4.20
C PHE A 130 -22.27 -11.25 3.81
N VAL A 131 -23.28 -10.51 4.25
CA VAL A 131 -23.49 -9.10 3.88
C VAL A 131 -22.87 -8.10 4.86
N GLY A 132 -22.54 -8.54 6.08
CA GLY A 132 -21.93 -7.69 7.11
C GLY A 132 -20.45 -7.38 6.88
N GLY A 133 -19.91 -6.51 7.73
CA GLY A 133 -18.49 -6.14 7.73
C GLY A 133 -17.54 -7.20 8.27
N ASP A 134 -18.02 -8.10 9.10
CA ASP A 134 -17.25 -9.24 9.60
C ASP A 134 -18.16 -10.45 9.84
N ALA A 135 -17.56 -11.61 10.00
CA ALA A 135 -18.30 -12.83 10.28
C ALA A 135 -17.43 -13.85 11.05
N SER A 136 -18.06 -14.62 11.93
CA SER A 136 -17.44 -15.81 12.49
C SER A 136 -17.12 -16.80 11.38
N GLN A 137 -15.87 -17.27 11.31
CA GLN A 137 -15.46 -18.30 10.36
C GLN A 137 -16.06 -19.70 10.63
N TRP A 138 -16.74 -19.87 11.78
CA TRP A 138 -17.35 -21.13 12.21
C TRP A 138 -18.87 -21.08 12.25
N GLN A 139 -19.44 -19.92 12.62
CA GLN A 139 -20.89 -19.72 12.75
C GLN A 139 -21.31 -18.35 12.17
N PRO A 140 -21.12 -18.13 10.85
CA PRO A 140 -21.44 -16.85 10.21
C PRO A 140 -22.94 -16.65 10.00
N ASN A 141 -23.36 -15.39 9.86
CA ASN A 141 -24.63 -15.04 9.22
C ASN A 141 -24.50 -15.24 7.70
N LEU A 142 -24.68 -16.48 7.24
CA LEU A 142 -24.40 -16.91 5.87
C LEU A 142 -25.68 -16.94 5.02
N PHE A 143 -25.54 -16.59 3.76
CA PHE A 143 -26.62 -16.53 2.79
C PHE A 143 -26.21 -17.25 1.50
N ARG A 144 -27.17 -17.96 0.91
CA ARG A 144 -27.14 -18.37 -0.49
C ARG A 144 -28.18 -17.53 -1.22
N ASN A 145 -27.73 -16.67 -2.12
CA ASN A 145 -28.51 -15.56 -2.67
C ASN A 145 -29.10 -14.72 -1.54
N THR A 146 -30.42 -14.57 -1.52
CA THR A 146 -31.12 -13.87 -0.45
C THR A 146 -31.57 -14.79 0.68
N THR A 147 -31.26 -16.09 0.67
CA THR A 147 -31.73 -17.06 1.68
C THR A 147 -30.66 -17.34 2.73
N ALA A 148 -30.99 -17.15 4.01
CA ALA A 148 -30.11 -17.50 5.12
C ALA A 148 -29.92 -19.03 5.20
N ILE A 149 -28.70 -19.46 5.43
CA ILE A 149 -28.32 -20.88 5.52
C ILE A 149 -27.42 -21.13 6.72
N TYR A 150 -27.52 -22.31 7.32
CA TYR A 150 -26.81 -22.68 8.55
C TYR A 150 -26.04 -24.01 8.39
N PRO A 151 -25.11 -24.10 7.42
CA PRO A 151 -24.41 -25.37 7.11
C PRO A 151 -23.51 -25.90 8.23
N PHE A 152 -23.23 -25.06 9.25
CA PHE A 152 -22.48 -25.42 10.44
C PHE A 152 -23.32 -26.14 11.52
N GLU A 153 -24.65 -26.11 11.42
CA GLU A 153 -25.51 -26.82 12.38
C GLU A 153 -25.32 -28.33 12.27
N GLY A 154 -24.97 -28.97 13.39
CA GLY A 154 -24.64 -30.39 13.42
C GLY A 154 -23.30 -30.75 12.74
N ASN A 155 -22.51 -29.77 12.29
CA ASN A 155 -21.23 -29.98 11.62
C ASN A 155 -20.10 -29.17 12.28
N PRO A 156 -19.55 -29.63 13.41
CA PRO A 156 -18.54 -28.90 14.17
C PRO A 156 -17.19 -28.74 13.43
N GLY A 157 -16.96 -29.51 12.36
CA GLY A 157 -15.77 -29.38 11.51
C GLY A 157 -15.95 -28.40 10.35
N TRP A 158 -17.13 -27.83 10.17
CA TRP A 158 -17.41 -26.88 9.10
C TRP A 158 -16.64 -25.58 9.31
N ASN A 159 -15.99 -25.07 8.27
CA ASN A 159 -15.30 -23.78 8.29
C ASN A 159 -15.66 -22.99 7.03
N MET A 160 -15.97 -21.69 7.18
CA MET A 160 -16.45 -20.85 6.09
C MET A 160 -15.46 -20.76 4.93
N GLU A 161 -14.16 -20.57 5.21
CA GLU A 161 -13.14 -20.41 4.18
C GLU A 161 -13.00 -21.65 3.30
N THR A 162 -13.01 -22.83 3.92
CA THR A 162 -12.93 -24.11 3.18
C THR A 162 -14.22 -24.37 2.41
N ALA A 163 -15.38 -24.21 3.07
CA ALA A 163 -16.68 -24.45 2.44
C ALA A 163 -16.95 -23.50 1.26
N MET A 164 -16.54 -22.23 1.38
CA MET A 164 -16.68 -21.25 0.31
C MET A 164 -15.79 -21.57 -0.88
N ALA A 165 -14.56 -22.05 -0.66
CA ALA A 165 -13.69 -22.52 -1.73
C ALA A 165 -14.32 -23.70 -2.48
N ASP A 166 -14.85 -24.69 -1.75
CA ASP A 166 -15.52 -25.85 -2.31
C ASP A 166 -16.77 -25.46 -3.09
N GLU A 167 -17.60 -24.55 -2.56
CA GLU A 167 -18.79 -24.03 -3.25
C GLU A 167 -18.41 -23.33 -4.56
N ALA A 168 -17.38 -22.48 -4.54
CA ALA A 168 -16.91 -21.79 -5.74
C ALA A 168 -16.38 -22.76 -6.80
N ILE A 169 -15.58 -23.76 -6.40
CA ILE A 169 -15.06 -24.80 -7.29
C ILE A 169 -16.21 -25.62 -7.89
N GLY A 170 -17.18 -26.03 -7.07
CA GLY A 170 -18.36 -26.77 -7.50
C GLY A 170 -19.19 -25.97 -8.51
N TYR A 171 -19.46 -24.70 -8.21
CA TYR A 171 -20.20 -23.80 -9.09
C TYR A 171 -19.51 -23.60 -10.44
N ILE A 172 -18.19 -23.39 -10.46
CA ILE A 172 -17.41 -23.25 -11.70
C ILE A 172 -17.47 -24.55 -12.53
N LYS A 173 -17.37 -25.72 -11.90
CA LYS A 173 -17.47 -27.02 -12.59
C LYS A 173 -18.85 -27.19 -13.22
N GLN A 174 -19.91 -26.94 -12.45
CA GLN A 174 -21.28 -27.03 -12.94
C GLN A 174 -21.54 -26.08 -14.11
N LEU A 175 -21.08 -24.82 -14.03
CA LEU A 175 -21.21 -23.87 -15.14
C LEU A 175 -20.52 -24.37 -16.42
N LYS A 176 -19.32 -24.94 -16.30
CA LYS A 176 -18.58 -25.51 -17.44
C LYS A 176 -19.26 -26.74 -18.03
N GLU A 177 -19.95 -27.53 -17.23
CA GLU A 177 -20.69 -28.71 -17.70
C GLU A 177 -22.00 -28.32 -18.40
N VAL A 178 -22.77 -27.42 -17.80
CA VAL A 178 -24.11 -27.04 -18.29
C VAL A 178 -24.03 -26.03 -19.45
N ALA A 179 -23.02 -25.14 -19.44
CA ALA A 179 -22.87 -24.08 -20.44
C ALA A 179 -21.38 -23.81 -20.77
N PRO A 180 -20.67 -24.74 -21.43
CA PRO A 180 -19.21 -24.67 -21.64
C PRO A 180 -18.73 -23.43 -22.40
N GLY A 181 -19.57 -22.89 -23.30
CA GLY A 181 -19.28 -21.69 -24.07
C GLY A 181 -19.60 -20.37 -23.36
N LYS A 182 -20.25 -20.41 -22.19
CA LYS A 182 -20.62 -19.19 -21.45
C LYS A 182 -19.42 -18.68 -20.63
N PRO A 183 -18.97 -17.43 -20.84
CA PRO A 183 -17.93 -16.87 -19.99
C PRO A 183 -18.46 -16.68 -18.56
N TRP A 184 -17.57 -16.74 -17.57
CA TRP A 184 -17.95 -16.61 -16.16
C TRP A 184 -17.07 -15.59 -15.44
N LEU A 185 -17.66 -14.91 -14.45
CA LEU A 185 -16.97 -14.15 -13.41
C LEU A 185 -17.22 -14.84 -12.07
N VAL A 186 -16.15 -15.14 -11.36
CA VAL A 186 -16.17 -15.47 -9.94
C VAL A 186 -15.43 -14.36 -9.21
N TYR A 187 -16.16 -13.59 -8.41
CA TYR A 187 -15.62 -12.64 -7.46
C TYR A 187 -15.53 -13.33 -6.10
N TYR A 188 -14.31 -13.66 -5.69
CA TYR A 188 -14.02 -14.49 -4.51
C TYR A 188 -13.39 -13.65 -3.42
N VAL A 189 -14.11 -13.47 -2.31
CA VAL A 189 -13.79 -12.49 -1.28
C VAL A 189 -13.86 -13.13 0.10
N PRO A 190 -12.85 -13.89 0.53
CA PRO A 190 -12.79 -14.48 1.86
C PRO A 190 -13.02 -13.47 2.98
N GLY A 191 -13.56 -13.96 4.10
CA GLY A 191 -13.70 -13.16 5.32
C GLY A 191 -12.38 -13.05 6.08
N ALA A 192 -11.49 -14.03 5.93
CA ALA A 192 -10.10 -13.94 6.39
C ALA A 192 -9.28 -12.97 5.50
N THR A 193 -8.29 -12.26 6.05
CA THR A 193 -7.68 -12.37 7.40
C THR A 193 -8.29 -11.44 8.44
N HIS A 194 -9.43 -10.81 8.15
CA HIS A 194 -10.13 -9.89 9.05
C HIS A 194 -10.52 -10.58 10.37
N ALA A 195 -10.74 -9.75 11.40
CA ALA A 195 -11.30 -10.21 12.66
C ALA A 195 -12.72 -10.81 12.48
N PRO A 196 -13.14 -11.75 13.35
CA PRO A 196 -12.34 -12.41 14.38
C PRO A 196 -11.36 -13.44 13.79
N HIS A 197 -10.14 -13.51 14.36
CA HIS A 197 -9.08 -14.39 13.87
C HIS A 197 -9.34 -15.86 14.26
N HIS A 198 -9.99 -16.59 13.36
CA HIS A 198 -10.44 -17.97 13.56
C HIS A 198 -9.80 -18.99 12.59
N PRO A 199 -8.47 -19.12 12.55
CA PRO A 199 -7.84 -20.16 11.75
C PRO A 199 -8.22 -21.56 12.26
N THR A 200 -8.24 -22.55 11.36
CA THR A 200 -8.40 -23.96 11.76
C THR A 200 -7.20 -24.43 12.62
N PRO A 201 -7.37 -25.42 13.50
CA PRO A 201 -6.27 -25.97 14.30
C PRO A 201 -5.06 -26.44 13.48
N GLU A 202 -5.29 -26.97 12.27
CA GLU A 202 -4.21 -27.36 11.34
C GLU A 202 -3.31 -26.17 11.00
N TRP A 203 -3.91 -25.03 10.62
CA TRP A 203 -3.18 -23.82 10.27
C TRP A 203 -2.49 -23.18 11.47
N ILE A 204 -3.10 -23.22 12.66
CA ILE A 204 -2.44 -22.78 13.90
C ILE A 204 -1.17 -23.59 14.14
N LYS A 205 -1.27 -24.92 14.10
CA LYS A 205 -0.11 -25.81 14.28
C LYS A 205 0.95 -25.56 13.22
N LYS A 206 0.54 -25.51 11.95
CA LYS A 206 1.45 -25.35 10.82
C LYS A 206 2.25 -24.05 10.88
N ILE A 207 1.61 -22.92 11.19
CA ILE A 207 2.30 -21.64 11.34
C ILE A 207 3.12 -21.59 12.64
N GLY A 208 2.61 -22.18 13.73
CA GLY A 208 3.34 -22.29 14.99
C GLY A 208 4.66 -23.05 14.86
N ASP A 209 4.65 -24.19 14.16
CA ASP A 209 5.85 -25.02 13.91
C ASP A 209 6.92 -24.31 13.05
N MET A 210 6.57 -23.19 12.40
CA MET A 210 7.51 -22.43 11.56
C MET A 210 8.32 -21.39 12.34
N HIS A 211 7.89 -21.03 13.56
CA HIS A 211 8.60 -20.07 14.42
C HIS A 211 8.92 -18.72 13.71
N LEU A 212 8.03 -18.27 12.81
CA LEU A 212 8.24 -17.05 11.99
C LEU A 212 8.16 -15.75 12.78
N PHE A 213 7.61 -15.81 14.00
CA PHE A 213 7.27 -14.66 14.84
C PHE A 213 7.86 -14.78 16.25
N ASP A 214 8.84 -15.68 16.46
CA ASP A 214 9.47 -15.91 17.76
C ASP A 214 10.44 -14.79 18.17
N ASP A 215 10.93 -14.03 17.20
CA ASP A 215 11.80 -12.88 17.35
C ASP A 215 11.00 -11.58 17.58
N ASP A 216 11.69 -10.51 17.98
CA ASP A 216 11.10 -9.17 18.12
C ASP A 216 10.54 -8.63 16.78
N TRP A 217 9.49 -7.82 16.85
CA TRP A 217 8.83 -7.23 15.68
C TRP A 217 9.78 -6.40 14.81
N ASN A 218 10.84 -5.79 15.38
CA ASN A 218 11.85 -5.09 14.60
C ASN A 218 12.66 -6.04 13.72
N LYS A 219 13.08 -7.20 14.23
CA LYS A 219 13.78 -8.21 13.43
C LYS A 219 12.91 -8.76 12.31
N LEU A 220 11.63 -8.95 12.58
CA LEU A 220 10.67 -9.33 11.56
C LEU A 220 10.57 -8.25 10.47
N ARG A 221 10.50 -6.97 10.86
CA ARG A 221 10.51 -5.84 9.92
C ARG A 221 11.78 -5.82 9.06
N GLU A 222 12.96 -6.03 9.66
CA GLU A 222 14.23 -6.12 8.92
C GLU A 222 14.21 -7.26 7.89
N THR A 223 13.60 -8.40 8.25
CA THR A 223 13.45 -9.55 7.36
C THR A 223 12.55 -9.24 6.16
N ILE A 224 11.44 -8.53 6.39
CA ILE A 224 10.44 -8.21 5.35
C ILE A 224 10.94 -7.13 4.39
N PHE A 225 11.48 -6.02 4.92
CA PHE A 225 11.86 -4.87 4.11
C PHE A 225 13.29 -4.95 3.56
N GLY A 226 14.10 -5.87 4.08
CA GLY A 226 15.52 -5.94 3.77
C GLY A 226 16.25 -4.66 4.18
N THR A 227 17.53 -4.58 3.78
CA THR A 227 18.38 -3.40 3.97
C THR A 227 18.57 -2.62 2.67
N GLU A 228 17.90 -2.99 1.58
CA GLU A 228 18.09 -2.36 0.27
C GLU A 228 16.75 -2.14 -0.44
N PHE A 229 16.46 -0.90 -0.81
CA PHE A 229 15.23 -0.49 -1.50
C PHE A 229 15.61 0.12 -2.83
N THR A 230 14.98 -0.32 -3.92
CA THR A 230 15.25 0.21 -5.27
C THR A 230 13.96 0.69 -5.92
N TYR A 231 13.96 1.93 -6.40
CA TYR A 231 12.83 2.59 -7.05
C TYR A 231 13.21 2.96 -8.49
N PRO A 232 12.54 2.36 -9.50
CA PRO A 232 12.71 2.75 -10.89
C PRO A 232 11.81 3.95 -11.21
N GLY A 233 12.34 5.17 -11.11
CA GLY A 233 11.64 6.42 -11.47
C GLY A 233 10.92 7.12 -10.32
N GLU A 234 9.88 7.89 -10.68
CA GLU A 234 9.12 8.77 -9.77
C GLU A 234 8.09 7.98 -8.94
N LEU A 235 7.88 8.39 -7.70
CA LEU A 235 6.92 7.79 -6.76
C LEU A 235 6.53 8.81 -5.70
N THR A 236 5.25 9.16 -5.59
CA THR A 236 4.79 10.18 -4.63
C THR A 236 3.66 9.67 -3.75
N GLY A 237 3.50 10.24 -2.56
CA GLY A 237 2.39 9.97 -1.66
C GLY A 237 2.58 8.72 -0.81
N VAL A 238 3.80 8.22 -0.68
CA VAL A 238 4.07 7.02 0.11
C VAL A 238 4.05 7.38 1.60
N PRO A 239 3.22 6.73 2.43
CA PRO A 239 3.20 6.99 3.86
C PRO A 239 4.54 6.57 4.49
N ALA A 240 4.94 7.24 5.58
CA ALA A 240 6.22 6.99 6.26
C ALA A 240 6.42 5.51 6.67
N SER A 241 5.33 4.80 6.99
CA SER A 241 5.35 3.38 7.33
C SER A 241 5.79 2.45 6.18
N ALA A 242 5.70 2.92 4.94
CA ALA A 242 6.10 2.19 3.73
C ALA A 242 7.40 2.73 3.10
N ALA A 243 8.03 3.74 3.71
CA ALA A 243 9.28 4.35 3.25
C ALA A 243 10.52 3.64 3.83
N PRO A 244 11.71 3.78 3.21
CA PRO A 244 12.97 3.34 3.81
C PRO A 244 13.22 4.09 5.12
N ASP A 245 13.29 3.35 6.23
CA ASP A 245 13.43 3.94 7.56
C ASP A 245 14.90 4.21 7.89
N ILE A 246 15.32 5.46 7.69
CA ILE A 246 16.69 5.93 7.94
C ILE A 246 16.98 6.26 9.42
N LEU A 247 15.97 6.25 10.30
CA LEU A 247 16.13 6.69 11.68
C LEU A 247 17.06 5.74 12.44
N ASN A 248 18.00 6.32 13.19
CA ASN A 248 18.95 5.59 14.03
C ASN A 248 19.83 4.57 13.29
N LYS A 249 20.02 4.73 11.98
CA LYS A 249 20.82 3.83 11.14
C LYS A 249 21.89 4.60 10.38
N SER A 250 22.96 3.89 10.03
CA SER A 250 23.78 4.31 8.90
C SER A 250 22.99 4.06 7.61
N TYR A 251 23.13 4.88 6.58
CA TYR A 251 22.43 4.68 5.32
C TYR A 251 23.18 5.29 4.14
N THR A 252 22.90 4.76 2.96
CA THR A 252 23.36 5.29 1.68
C THR A 252 22.15 5.55 0.79
N ILE A 253 22.06 6.74 0.22
CA ILE A 253 21.12 7.08 -0.85
C ILE A 253 21.94 7.19 -2.14
N THR A 254 21.57 6.44 -3.17
CA THR A 254 22.20 6.50 -4.50
C THR A 254 21.14 6.84 -5.55
N ALA A 255 21.30 7.98 -6.21
CA ALA A 255 20.42 8.42 -7.30
C ALA A 255 21.20 8.41 -8.62
N ASP A 256 20.74 7.56 -9.55
CA ASP A 256 21.16 7.57 -10.94
C ASP A 256 20.17 8.46 -11.71
N ILE A 257 20.65 9.61 -12.17
CA ILE A 257 19.83 10.66 -12.80
C ILE A 257 20.41 11.08 -14.15
N GLU A 258 19.55 11.62 -15.01
CA GLU A 258 19.92 12.19 -16.30
C GLU A 258 19.45 13.65 -16.36
N ILE A 259 20.40 14.53 -16.67
CA ILE A 259 20.23 15.98 -16.75
C ILE A 259 20.11 16.37 -18.23
N PRO A 260 19.05 17.08 -18.65
CA PRO A 260 18.86 17.50 -20.03
C PRO A 260 19.81 18.64 -20.42
N GLU A 261 19.93 18.89 -21.73
CA GLU A 261 20.53 20.12 -22.23
C GLU A 261 19.78 21.34 -21.65
N GLY A 262 20.50 22.27 -21.02
CA GLY A 262 19.92 23.41 -20.30
C GLY A 262 19.78 23.23 -18.78
N GLY A 263 20.21 22.09 -18.24
CA GLY A 263 20.27 21.82 -16.80
C GLY A 263 18.94 21.42 -16.18
N ALA A 264 18.98 20.98 -14.92
CA ALA A 264 17.80 20.59 -14.16
C ALA A 264 17.83 21.15 -12.73
N ASP A 265 16.63 21.36 -12.19
CA ASP A 265 16.33 21.55 -10.77
C ASP A 265 15.20 20.62 -10.33
N GLY A 266 15.00 20.50 -9.02
CA GLY A 266 13.86 19.80 -8.45
C GLY A 266 14.23 18.69 -7.47
N MET A 267 13.20 18.11 -6.85
CA MET A 267 13.35 17.10 -5.80
C MET A 267 13.72 15.73 -6.37
N ILE A 268 14.85 15.17 -5.95
CA ILE A 268 15.21 13.78 -6.28
C ILE A 268 14.49 12.83 -5.32
N VAL A 269 14.64 13.04 -4.00
CA VAL A 269 13.90 12.29 -2.98
C VAL A 269 13.74 13.10 -1.70
N THR A 270 12.59 12.98 -1.04
CA THR A 270 12.34 13.57 0.28
C THR A 270 11.48 12.65 1.14
N GLN A 271 11.67 12.76 2.46
CA GLN A 271 10.71 12.29 3.44
C GLN A 271 10.61 13.35 4.53
N GLY A 272 9.39 13.84 4.79
CA GLY A 272 9.17 14.94 5.71
C GLY A 272 9.00 16.28 4.98
N GLY A 273 9.20 17.38 5.72
CA GLY A 273 8.91 18.72 5.24
C GLY A 273 9.37 19.79 6.23
N ARG A 274 8.55 20.84 6.38
CA ARG A 274 8.85 22.03 7.20
C ARG A 274 9.18 21.68 8.65
N PHE A 275 8.48 20.69 9.21
CA PHE A 275 8.57 20.30 10.62
C PHE A 275 9.58 19.17 10.91
N GLY A 276 10.34 18.72 9.91
CA GLY A 276 11.38 17.70 10.08
C GLY A 276 11.51 16.78 8.88
N GLY A 277 12.63 16.06 8.80
CA GLY A 277 12.89 15.09 7.73
C GLY A 277 14.14 15.40 6.92
N TYR A 278 14.17 14.99 5.65
CA TYR A 278 15.31 15.22 4.75
C TYR A 278 14.88 15.41 3.29
N GLY A 279 15.77 15.99 2.50
CA GLY A 279 15.62 16.10 1.05
C GLY A 279 16.97 16.03 0.33
N LEU A 280 17.00 15.28 -0.77
CA LEU A 280 18.07 15.31 -1.78
C LEU A 280 17.48 15.94 -3.05
N PHE A 281 18.03 17.05 -3.52
CA PHE A 281 17.47 17.80 -4.64
C PHE A 281 18.55 18.54 -5.41
N LEU A 282 18.17 19.03 -6.59
CA LEU A 282 18.94 20.02 -7.34
C LEU A 282 18.36 21.40 -7.07
N SER A 283 19.20 22.34 -6.62
CA SER A 283 18.80 23.70 -6.25
C SER A 283 18.12 24.40 -7.43
N ARG A 284 17.10 25.20 -7.13
CA ARG A 284 16.49 26.08 -8.15
C ARG A 284 17.35 27.31 -8.46
N GLY A 285 18.21 27.69 -7.51
CA GLY A 285 18.97 28.93 -7.55
C GLY A 285 18.07 30.17 -7.38
N ASP A 286 18.69 31.31 -7.11
CA ASP A 286 17.99 32.59 -7.02
C ASP A 286 17.98 33.28 -8.38
N PHE A 287 16.78 33.53 -8.92
CA PHE A 287 16.59 34.12 -10.25
C PHE A 287 17.34 33.37 -11.38
N GLY A 288 17.54 32.06 -11.21
CA GLY A 288 18.27 31.19 -12.14
C GLY A 288 19.79 31.16 -11.94
N VAL A 289 20.34 31.90 -10.96
CA VAL A 289 21.76 31.85 -10.59
C VAL A 289 21.95 30.79 -9.50
N GLY A 290 22.90 29.88 -9.67
CA GLY A 290 23.13 28.79 -8.70
C GLY A 290 22.14 27.63 -8.83
N ARG A 291 21.49 27.49 -9.99
CA ARG A 291 20.57 26.40 -10.31
C ARG A 291 21.34 25.11 -10.60
N GLY A 292 20.80 23.97 -10.19
CA GLY A 292 21.35 22.65 -10.52
C GLY A 292 22.41 22.14 -9.55
N ARG A 293 22.66 22.83 -8.42
CA ARG A 293 23.57 22.34 -7.38
C ARG A 293 22.95 21.18 -6.65
N VAL A 294 23.73 20.13 -6.44
CA VAL A 294 23.31 19.00 -5.61
C VAL A 294 23.25 19.43 -4.15
N VAL A 295 22.09 19.27 -3.51
CA VAL A 295 21.93 19.60 -2.09
C VAL A 295 21.29 18.41 -1.36
N TYR A 296 21.91 17.98 -0.27
CA TYR A 296 21.26 17.16 0.75
C TYR A 296 21.01 18.02 1.99
N LEU A 297 19.77 18.06 2.45
CA LEU A 297 19.36 18.80 3.63
C LEU A 297 18.72 17.84 4.64
N TYR A 298 19.13 17.97 5.90
CA TYR A 298 18.51 17.27 7.03
C TYR A 298 17.91 18.30 8.00
N ASN A 299 16.61 18.20 8.25
CA ASN A 299 15.83 19.05 9.15
C ASN A 299 15.53 18.30 10.46
N LEU A 300 16.29 18.61 11.51
CA LEU A 300 16.07 18.08 12.85
C LEU A 300 14.90 18.81 13.53
N LEU A 301 13.68 18.47 13.13
CA LEU A 301 12.44 18.93 13.73
C LEU A 301 12.32 20.46 13.90
N ASP A 302 12.79 21.23 12.92
CA ASP A 302 12.88 22.70 12.94
C ASP A 302 13.83 23.29 14.02
N LEU A 303 14.50 22.43 14.81
CA LEU A 303 15.53 22.85 15.77
C LEU A 303 16.83 23.22 15.07
N LYS A 304 17.20 22.47 14.02
CA LYS A 304 18.41 22.69 13.24
C LYS A 304 18.28 22.10 11.84
N ARG A 305 18.73 22.84 10.83
CA ARG A 305 18.89 22.36 9.47
C ARG A 305 20.38 22.25 9.15
N THR A 306 20.81 21.09 8.67
CA THR A 306 22.21 20.81 8.29
C THR A 306 22.26 20.40 6.83
N MET A 307 23.24 20.92 6.09
CA MET A 307 23.32 20.77 4.64
C MET A 307 24.68 20.26 4.18
N TRP A 308 24.63 19.62 3.00
CA TRP A 308 25.74 19.21 2.18
C TRP A 308 25.48 19.69 0.77
N GLU A 309 26.42 20.45 0.21
CA GLU A 309 26.26 21.08 -1.09
C GLU A 309 27.38 20.65 -2.03
N GLY A 310 27.00 20.23 -3.23
CA GLY A 310 27.89 19.84 -4.31
C GLY A 310 27.93 20.87 -5.44
N PRO A 311 28.63 20.54 -6.54
CA PRO A 311 28.67 21.38 -7.73
C PRO A 311 27.32 21.39 -8.45
N GLU A 312 27.20 22.30 -9.42
CA GLU A 312 26.18 22.24 -10.46
C GLU A 312 26.45 21.04 -11.37
N LEU A 313 25.40 20.33 -11.78
CA LEU A 313 25.51 19.20 -12.70
C LEU A 313 25.38 19.65 -14.15
N GLU A 314 26.29 19.18 -14.98
CA GLU A 314 26.25 19.37 -16.43
C GLU A 314 25.18 18.46 -17.08
N ALA A 315 24.93 18.66 -18.38
CA ALA A 315 24.05 17.75 -19.12
C ALA A 315 24.67 16.34 -19.23
N GLY A 316 23.83 15.31 -19.05
CA GLY A 316 24.25 13.92 -19.14
C GLY A 316 23.83 13.07 -17.92
N LYS A 317 24.43 11.89 -17.81
CA LYS A 317 24.14 10.94 -16.72
C LYS A 317 25.07 11.18 -15.55
N HIS A 318 24.48 11.21 -14.35
CA HIS A 318 25.19 11.40 -13.11
C HIS A 318 24.75 10.39 -12.06
N THR A 319 25.68 10.02 -11.18
CA THR A 319 25.39 9.25 -9.97
C THR A 319 25.67 10.12 -8.76
N VAL A 320 24.61 10.45 -8.02
CA VAL A 320 24.68 11.21 -6.76
C VAL A 320 24.57 10.22 -5.60
N VAL A 321 25.51 10.29 -4.66
CA VAL A 321 25.55 9.41 -3.48
C VAL A 321 25.62 10.24 -2.20
N PHE A 322 24.70 9.98 -1.27
CA PHE A 322 24.79 10.48 0.10
C PHE A 322 24.99 9.32 1.06
N ASP A 323 26.16 9.26 1.70
CA ASP A 323 26.54 8.24 2.68
C ASP A 323 26.52 8.84 4.09
N TYR A 324 25.69 8.31 4.97
CA TYR A 324 25.60 8.70 6.37
C TYR A 324 26.02 7.57 7.30
N LYS A 325 26.91 7.87 8.25
CA LYS A 325 27.35 6.94 9.29
C LYS A 325 27.01 7.50 10.66
N THR A 326 26.13 6.81 11.39
CA THR A 326 25.86 7.15 12.79
C THR A 326 27.05 6.78 13.68
N THR A 327 27.26 7.55 14.75
CA THR A 327 28.37 7.37 15.70
C THR A 327 28.04 6.48 16.90
N GLY A 328 26.79 6.03 17.06
CA GLY A 328 26.36 5.24 18.21
C GLY A 328 25.08 4.46 17.98
N THR A 329 24.56 3.87 19.06
CA THR A 329 23.43 2.93 19.03
C THR A 329 22.20 3.45 19.78
N GLU A 330 22.31 4.63 20.41
CA GLU A 330 21.23 5.27 21.14
C GLU A 330 20.31 6.05 20.20
N LEU A 331 19.02 6.17 20.58
CA LEU A 331 18.04 6.92 19.79
C LEU A 331 18.47 8.39 19.68
N GLY A 332 18.39 8.93 18.47
CA GLY A 332 18.74 10.32 18.17
C GLY A 332 20.24 10.58 18.12
N THR A 333 21.08 9.53 18.08
CA THR A 333 22.53 9.70 17.90
C THR A 333 22.83 10.33 16.54
N GLY A 334 23.69 11.35 16.55
CA GLY A 334 24.22 11.99 15.35
C GLY A 334 25.15 11.09 14.52
N GLY A 335 25.93 11.72 13.66
CA GLY A 335 26.73 11.02 12.67
C GLY A 335 27.38 11.93 11.65
N THR A 336 28.16 11.35 10.74
CA THR A 336 28.84 12.06 9.65
C THR A 336 28.25 11.66 8.32
N GLY A 337 27.88 12.67 7.52
CA GLY A 337 27.43 12.51 6.14
C GLY A 337 28.52 12.88 5.14
N VAL A 338 28.58 12.17 4.02
CA VAL A 338 29.46 12.44 2.87
C VAL A 338 28.60 12.48 1.61
N LEU A 339 28.65 13.60 0.90
CA LEU A 339 28.01 13.75 -0.41
C LEU A 339 29.06 13.54 -1.50
N SER A 340 28.75 12.69 -2.47
CA SER A 340 29.59 12.40 -3.63
C SER A 340 28.80 12.51 -4.94
N VAL A 341 29.48 12.96 -5.98
CA VAL A 341 28.96 13.05 -7.35
C VAL A 341 29.95 12.35 -8.28
N ASP A 342 29.47 11.40 -9.08
CA ASP A 342 30.27 10.63 -10.04
C ASP A 342 31.53 10.01 -9.43
N GLY A 343 31.37 9.47 -8.21
CA GLY A 343 32.42 8.82 -7.44
C GLY A 343 33.42 9.78 -6.75
N LYS A 344 33.23 11.10 -6.86
CA LYS A 344 34.06 12.10 -6.18
C LYS A 344 33.31 12.69 -5.00
N GLN A 345 33.94 12.69 -3.83
CA GLN A 345 33.44 13.40 -2.65
C GLN A 345 33.42 14.91 -2.91
N VAL A 346 32.26 15.53 -2.70
CA VAL A 346 32.05 16.98 -2.91
C VAL A 346 31.76 17.73 -1.62
N ALA A 347 31.18 17.07 -0.60
CA ALA A 347 30.95 17.68 0.70
C ALA A 347 31.00 16.68 1.86
N THR A 348 31.31 17.16 3.06
CA THR A 348 31.26 16.40 4.31
C THR A 348 30.86 17.32 5.45
N ASN A 349 29.97 16.82 6.31
CA ASN A 349 29.40 17.54 7.43
C ASN A 349 28.86 16.52 8.44
N SER A 350 28.51 16.97 9.65
CA SER A 350 28.06 16.08 10.73
C SER A 350 26.80 16.61 11.42
N LEU A 351 25.98 15.67 11.88
CA LEU A 351 24.87 15.89 12.79
C LEU A 351 25.35 15.60 14.21
N GLU A 352 25.06 16.50 15.15
CA GLU A 352 25.25 16.23 16.58
C GLU A 352 24.16 15.28 17.10
N HIS A 353 22.93 15.50 16.63
CA HIS A 353 21.75 14.70 16.94
C HIS A 353 20.93 14.40 15.68
N GLY A 354 20.34 13.21 15.64
CA GLY A 354 19.34 12.79 14.66
C GLY A 354 17.92 12.81 15.24
N ILE A 355 16.93 12.64 14.37
CA ILE A 355 15.53 12.47 14.80
C ILE A 355 15.41 11.11 15.54
N PRO A 356 14.94 11.08 16.80
CA PRO A 356 15.02 9.86 17.62
C PRO A 356 13.93 8.82 17.35
N VAL A 357 12.70 9.25 17.04
CA VAL A 357 11.51 8.37 17.06
C VAL A 357 10.76 8.35 15.75
N THR A 358 10.29 9.51 15.27
CA THR A 358 9.45 9.58 14.07
C THR A 358 9.71 10.84 13.27
N CYS A 359 9.66 10.72 11.94
CA CYS A 359 9.53 11.86 11.04
C CYS A 359 8.08 12.38 11.09
N PRO A 360 7.81 13.63 10.66
CA PRO A 360 6.45 14.17 10.63
C PRO A 360 5.49 13.27 9.84
N GLU A 361 4.37 12.87 10.45
CA GLU A 361 3.36 11.97 9.85
C GLU A 361 2.41 12.70 8.88
N ASP A 362 2.35 14.03 8.97
CA ASP A 362 1.65 14.91 8.04
C ASP A 362 2.42 15.13 6.72
N GLU A 363 3.50 14.39 6.49
CA GLU A 363 4.34 14.41 5.29
C GLU A 363 4.44 13.04 4.60
N THR A 364 5.02 12.98 3.39
CA THR A 364 5.18 11.73 2.61
C THR A 364 6.62 11.47 2.22
N PHE A 365 6.90 10.21 1.87
CA PHE A 365 8.08 9.84 1.10
C PHE A 365 7.77 10.02 -0.38
N ASP A 366 8.51 10.92 -1.03
CA ASP A 366 8.33 11.27 -2.42
C ASP A 366 9.67 11.18 -3.19
N ILE A 367 9.62 10.67 -4.42
CA ILE A 367 10.72 10.55 -5.38
C ILE A 367 10.33 11.32 -6.64
N GLY A 368 11.16 12.26 -7.06
CA GLY A 368 10.96 13.08 -8.26
C GLY A 368 10.06 14.30 -8.08
N GLN A 369 9.41 14.49 -6.92
CA GLN A 369 8.56 15.65 -6.68
C GLN A 369 8.32 15.88 -5.18
N GLY A 370 8.67 17.05 -4.64
CA GLY A 370 8.25 17.43 -3.29
C GLY A 370 6.80 17.93 -3.32
N THR A 371 5.84 17.17 -2.79
CA THR A 371 4.40 17.45 -3.00
C THR A 371 3.74 18.34 -1.95
N ARG A 372 4.34 18.48 -0.76
CA ARG A 372 3.70 19.08 0.43
C ARG A 372 4.39 20.36 0.88
N THR A 373 5.14 20.34 1.97
CA THR A 373 5.87 21.53 2.46
C THR A 373 7.37 21.41 2.19
N SER A 374 8.07 22.54 2.06
CA SER A 374 9.52 22.50 1.82
C SER A 374 10.28 22.10 3.08
N VAL A 375 11.38 21.36 2.91
CA VAL A 375 12.29 20.99 4.02
C VAL A 375 13.24 22.13 4.43
N GLU A 376 13.19 23.27 3.74
CA GLU A 376 14.34 24.16 3.53
C GLU A 376 14.40 25.47 4.34
N LEU A 377 15.59 26.08 4.28
CA LEU A 377 15.90 27.47 4.63
C LEU A 377 15.55 28.44 3.48
N LEU A 378 15.51 29.74 3.76
CA LEU A 378 15.14 30.82 2.83
C LEU A 378 15.92 30.81 1.50
N GLU A 379 17.19 30.41 1.54
CA GLU A 379 18.14 30.46 0.42
C GLU A 379 17.99 29.34 -0.61
N TYR A 380 17.32 28.24 -0.27
CA TYR A 380 17.02 27.16 -1.21
C TYR A 380 15.55 27.08 -1.59
N ARG A 381 14.71 27.90 -0.93
CA ARG A 381 13.24 27.88 -1.03
C ARG A 381 12.76 27.55 -2.43
N TYR A 382 12.18 26.38 -2.55
CA TYR A 382 11.32 26.03 -3.66
C TYR A 382 9.84 26.14 -3.31
N ASP A 383 9.02 26.43 -4.32
CA ASP A 383 7.57 26.28 -4.23
C ASP A 383 7.22 24.80 -4.45
N THR A 384 6.25 24.31 -3.69
CA THR A 384 5.66 22.98 -3.95
C THR A 384 4.49 23.12 -4.95
N PRO A 385 4.33 22.17 -5.90
CA PRO A 385 5.14 20.97 -6.09
C PRO A 385 6.52 21.24 -6.72
N PHE A 386 7.58 20.75 -6.09
CA PHE A 386 8.95 20.91 -6.60
C PHE A 386 9.38 19.69 -7.42
N LYS A 387 8.87 19.65 -8.65
CA LYS A 387 9.10 18.53 -9.57
C LYS A 387 10.52 18.53 -10.12
N PHE A 388 11.15 17.37 -10.16
CA PHE A 388 12.41 17.15 -10.86
C PHE A 388 12.24 17.33 -12.36
N THR A 389 13.08 18.18 -12.94
CA THR A 389 13.04 18.52 -14.37
C THR A 389 13.98 17.66 -15.22
N GLY A 390 14.83 16.85 -14.58
CA GLY A 390 15.57 15.76 -15.22
C GLY A 390 14.80 14.45 -15.20
N LYS A 391 15.52 13.35 -15.42
CA LYS A 391 14.98 11.99 -15.34
C LYS A 391 15.67 11.21 -14.23
N ILE A 392 14.90 10.51 -13.41
CA ILE A 392 15.41 9.55 -12.42
C ILE A 392 15.41 8.18 -13.07
N ASP A 393 16.59 7.64 -13.39
CA ASP A 393 16.71 6.27 -13.91
C ASP A 393 16.48 5.25 -12.79
N LYS A 394 17.05 5.52 -11.61
CA LYS A 394 16.97 4.63 -10.45
C LYS A 394 17.35 5.36 -9.16
N LEU A 395 16.61 5.11 -8.09
CA LEU A 395 16.98 5.50 -6.73
C LEU A 395 17.17 4.25 -5.86
N THR A 396 18.26 4.17 -5.11
CA THR A 396 18.57 3.06 -4.21
C THR A 396 18.82 3.58 -2.80
N PHE A 397 18.14 3.01 -1.80
CA PHE A 397 18.51 3.15 -0.40
C PHE A 397 19.19 1.88 0.07
N LYS A 398 20.34 2.01 0.73
CA LYS A 398 20.95 0.93 1.52
C LYS A 398 20.97 1.34 2.98
N LEU A 399 20.26 0.62 3.82
CA LEU A 399 20.19 0.85 5.25
C LEU A 399 21.19 -0.06 5.96
N GLY A 400 21.95 0.49 6.90
CA GLY A 400 22.63 -0.31 7.91
C GLY A 400 21.61 -1.06 8.75
N ARG A 401 22.02 -2.19 9.33
CA ARG A 401 21.18 -2.90 10.29
C ARG A 401 20.89 -2.00 11.49
N SER A 402 19.72 -2.18 12.09
CA SER A 402 19.44 -1.65 13.41
C SER A 402 20.57 -2.09 14.34
N ASN A 403 21.12 -1.15 15.13
CA ASN A 403 22.05 -1.49 16.20
C ASN A 403 21.31 -1.99 17.47
N GLN A 404 19.99 -2.16 17.40
CA GLN A 404 19.11 -2.66 18.46
C GLN A 404 18.47 -3.98 18.06
#